data_AF-A0AA37T771-F1
#
_entry.id   AF-A0AA37T771-F1
#
_cell.length_a   1.000
_cell.length_b   1.000
_cell.length_c   1.000
_cell.angle_alpha   90.00
_cell.angle_beta   90.00
_cell.angle_gamma   90.00
#
_symmetry.space_group_name_H-M   'P 1'
#
loop_
_entity.id
_entity.type
_entity.pdbx_description
1 polymer ?
#
loop_
_entity_poly.entity_id
_entity_poly.type
_entity_poly.pdbx_seq_one_letter_code
_entity_poly.pdbx_strand_id
1 'polypeptide(L)'
;MFQWIKKAFSTPRIEDYKPHKLMPRVVDISGVKFHFSMPENFSLDMPADDLVEHVNLSQYENMAESGAIQLMKRWWDFYNGKPHPRNTVGTLMLSLDILKKPSNIDGSLFSHEPMVNSIHQNTLRTHEVSTAEEARQKGIEIPESTSEMREFKRNGFNWVNGFEGYVGNSMSGVNIFYTPVSENWYLRAWFLFSIGDRKCYNFAYDCARLERLRILDSFCLDFPFSIPEREAVENRPSYLPPKEQIEKTEKILESMRSLRKNN
;
A
#
# COMPACT_ATOMS: atom_id res chain seq x y z
N MET A 1 1.58 43.75 20.18
CA MET A 1 2.55 42.75 19.65
C MET A 1 1.76 41.51 19.23
N PHE A 2 1.85 41.17 17.95
CA PHE A 2 0.87 40.39 17.19
C PHE A 2 0.94 38.86 17.44
N GLN A 3 0.17 38.32 18.40
CA GLN A 3 0.09 36.87 18.65
C GLN A 3 -0.59 36.06 17.51
N TRP A 4 -1.43 36.69 16.68
CA TRP A 4 -2.04 36.07 15.50
C TRP A 4 -1.04 35.63 14.40
N ILE A 5 0.17 36.20 14.35
CA ILE A 5 1.20 35.81 13.36
C ILE A 5 1.90 34.51 13.78
N LYS A 6 1.98 34.20 15.08
CA LYS A 6 2.65 32.98 15.56
C LYS A 6 1.83 31.70 15.36
N LYS A 7 0.51 31.81 15.21
CA LYS A 7 -0.37 30.65 14.98
C LYS A 7 -0.39 30.16 13.53
N ALA A 8 0.15 30.94 12.59
CA ALA A 8 0.08 30.65 11.16
C ALA A 8 1.17 29.70 10.63
N PHE A 9 2.11 29.25 11.49
CA PHE A 9 3.28 28.47 11.04
C PHE A 9 3.66 27.30 11.95
N SER A 10 2.73 26.78 12.76
CA SER A 10 3.01 25.51 13.44
C SER A 10 2.92 24.37 12.43
N THR A 11 3.98 23.58 12.31
CA THR A 11 3.96 22.31 11.59
C THR A 11 2.78 21.47 12.09
N PRO A 12 1.89 20.99 11.21
CA PRO A 12 0.76 20.17 11.60
C PRO A 12 1.27 18.90 12.29
N ARG A 13 0.54 18.43 13.31
CA ARG A 13 0.88 17.19 14.00
C ARG A 13 -0.11 16.10 13.64
N ILE A 14 0.32 14.84 13.73
CA ILE A 14 -0.53 13.70 13.38
C ILE A 14 -1.80 13.65 14.24
N GLU A 15 -1.77 14.18 15.47
CA GLU A 15 -2.96 14.23 16.34
C GLU A 15 -4.04 15.18 15.83
N ASP A 16 -3.69 16.10 14.94
CA ASP A 16 -4.65 17.01 14.29
C ASP A 16 -5.32 16.35 13.07
N TYR A 17 -4.78 15.24 12.57
CA TYR A 17 -5.35 14.50 11.47
C TYR A 17 -6.58 13.71 11.93
N LYS A 18 -7.68 13.87 11.19
CA LYS A 18 -8.90 13.09 11.38
C LYS A 18 -8.97 12.06 10.26
N PRO A 19 -8.71 10.78 10.55
CA PRO A 19 -8.76 9.74 9.54
C PRO A 19 -10.13 9.69 8.89
N HIS A 20 -10.14 9.45 7.59
CA HIS A 20 -11.40 9.47 6.85
C HIS A 20 -12.22 8.23 7.19
N LYS A 21 -13.55 8.33 7.10
CA LYS A 21 -14.42 7.17 7.25
C LYS A 21 -14.13 6.18 6.12
N LEU A 22 -13.84 4.92 6.48
CA LEU A 22 -13.71 3.85 5.51
C LEU A 22 -15.10 3.36 5.11
N MET A 23 -15.30 3.18 3.81
CA MET A 23 -16.55 2.71 3.25
C MET A 23 -16.30 1.35 2.60
N PRO A 24 -17.08 0.31 2.95
CA PRO A 24 -16.84 -1.05 2.49
C PRO A 24 -17.14 -1.18 0.99
N ARG A 25 -16.41 -2.10 0.35
CA ARG A 25 -16.47 -2.47 -1.07
C ARG A 25 -16.22 -3.96 -1.20
N VAL A 26 -16.73 -4.54 -2.29
CA VAL A 26 -16.52 -5.93 -2.66
C VAL A 26 -16.29 -6.02 -4.16
N VAL A 27 -15.33 -6.84 -4.57
CA VAL A 27 -15.10 -7.20 -5.97
C VAL A 27 -15.17 -8.71 -6.09
N ASP A 28 -15.89 -9.21 -7.09
CA ASP A 28 -15.90 -10.62 -7.45
C ASP A 28 -14.83 -10.93 -8.50
N ILE A 29 -13.84 -11.74 -8.13
CA ILE A 29 -12.73 -12.17 -8.99
C ILE A 29 -12.88 -13.66 -9.26
N SER A 30 -13.62 -14.01 -10.33
CA SER A 30 -13.90 -15.40 -10.72
C SER A 30 -14.43 -16.26 -9.57
N GLY A 31 -15.32 -15.70 -8.74
CA GLY A 31 -15.91 -16.35 -7.57
C GLY A 31 -15.17 -16.09 -6.25
N VAL A 32 -13.94 -15.58 -6.28
CA VAL A 32 -13.23 -15.11 -5.07
C VAL A 32 -13.71 -13.70 -4.73
N LYS A 33 -14.31 -13.52 -3.56
CA LYS A 33 -14.79 -12.20 -3.13
C LYS A 33 -13.67 -11.44 -2.42
N PHE A 34 -13.23 -10.35 -3.01
CA PHE A 34 -12.28 -9.44 -2.38
C PHE A 34 -13.03 -8.32 -1.67
N HIS A 35 -13.03 -8.37 -0.34
CA HIS A 35 -13.60 -7.35 0.54
C HIS A 35 -12.51 -6.36 0.94
N PHE A 36 -12.83 -5.07 0.85
CA PHE A 36 -11.96 -4.01 1.36
C PHE A 36 -12.78 -2.79 1.74
N SER A 37 -12.15 -1.84 2.41
CA SER A 37 -12.75 -0.55 2.72
C SER A 37 -11.75 0.57 2.45
N MET A 38 -12.24 1.69 1.92
CA MET A 38 -11.40 2.84 1.60
C MET A 38 -12.13 4.16 1.86
N PRO A 39 -11.43 5.28 2.01
CA PRO A 39 -12.08 6.58 2.09
C PRO A 39 -12.75 6.99 0.77
N GLU A 40 -13.88 7.68 0.86
CA GLU A 40 -14.61 8.23 -0.30
C GLU A 40 -14.26 9.69 -0.64
N ASN A 41 -13.60 10.42 0.26
CA ASN A 41 -13.23 11.81 -0.06
C ASN A 41 -11.96 11.81 -0.90
N PHE A 42 -12.08 12.09 -2.19
CA PHE A 42 -10.95 12.01 -3.11
C PHE A 42 -10.16 13.32 -3.21
N SER A 43 -8.95 13.22 -3.75
CA SER A 43 -8.23 14.40 -4.26
C SER A 43 -9.12 15.12 -5.29
N LEU A 44 -9.16 16.45 -5.21
CA LEU A 44 -9.93 17.28 -6.14
C LEU A 44 -9.27 17.39 -7.52
N ASP A 45 -7.97 17.14 -7.58
CA ASP A 45 -7.15 17.42 -8.76
C ASP A 45 -6.72 16.14 -9.50
N MET A 46 -6.87 14.95 -8.88
CA MET A 46 -6.40 13.68 -9.44
C MET A 46 -7.56 12.80 -9.92
N PRO A 47 -7.40 12.09 -11.05
CA PRO A 47 -8.44 11.24 -11.62
C PRO A 47 -8.74 10.02 -10.72
N ALA A 48 -9.99 9.56 -10.77
CA ALA A 48 -10.46 8.37 -10.07
C ALA A 48 -11.18 7.44 -11.07
N ASP A 49 -10.74 6.18 -11.15
CA ASP A 49 -11.28 5.20 -12.12
C ASP A 49 -12.46 4.43 -11.54
N ASP A 50 -13.55 4.16 -12.25
CA ASP A 50 -14.65 3.41 -11.65
C ASP A 50 -14.22 2.04 -11.09
N LEU A 51 -14.86 1.61 -9.99
CA LEU A 51 -14.55 0.32 -9.40
C LEU A 51 -15.08 -0.79 -10.31
N VAL A 52 -14.20 -1.67 -10.76
CA VAL A 52 -14.60 -2.92 -11.41
C VAL A 52 -15.15 -3.87 -10.35
N GLU A 53 -16.46 -4.12 -10.40
CA GLU A 53 -17.14 -4.97 -9.41
C GLU A 53 -17.02 -6.48 -9.71
N HIS A 54 -16.74 -6.84 -10.97
CA HIS A 54 -16.73 -8.23 -11.44
C HIS A 54 -15.59 -8.44 -12.45
N VAL A 55 -14.77 -9.46 -12.23
CA VAL A 55 -13.70 -9.88 -13.15
C VAL A 55 -13.82 -11.38 -13.38
N ASN A 56 -13.90 -11.79 -14.65
CA ASN A 56 -13.76 -13.18 -15.03
C ASN A 56 -12.37 -13.44 -15.64
N LEU A 57 -11.47 -14.02 -14.86
CA LEU A 57 -10.08 -14.28 -15.23
C LEU A 57 -9.94 -15.18 -16.47
N SER A 58 -10.93 -16.02 -16.79
CA SER A 58 -10.88 -16.86 -18.00
C SER A 58 -10.89 -16.02 -19.29
N GLN A 59 -11.44 -14.79 -19.24
CA GLN A 59 -11.44 -13.86 -20.38
C GLN A 59 -10.06 -13.28 -20.66
N TYR A 60 -9.13 -13.41 -19.71
CA TYR A 60 -7.79 -12.82 -19.75
C TYR A 60 -6.69 -13.88 -19.85
N GLU A 61 -7.02 -15.13 -20.17
CA GLU A 61 -6.03 -16.21 -20.32
C GLU A 61 -4.95 -15.87 -21.35
N ASN A 62 -5.31 -15.13 -22.41
CA ASN A 62 -4.39 -14.70 -23.47
C ASN A 62 -3.77 -13.32 -23.21
N MET A 63 -3.97 -12.73 -22.02
CA MET A 63 -3.34 -11.47 -21.66
C MET A 63 -1.82 -11.63 -21.63
N ALA A 64 -1.10 -10.64 -22.16
CA ALA A 64 0.35 -10.57 -22.05
C ALA A 64 0.79 -10.65 -20.57
N GLU A 65 1.94 -11.26 -20.30
CA GLU A 65 2.41 -11.47 -18.92
C GLU A 65 2.71 -10.15 -18.18
N SER A 66 3.03 -9.08 -18.90
CA SER A 66 3.18 -7.73 -18.37
C SER A 66 1.84 -6.99 -18.18
N GLY A 67 0.73 -7.56 -18.64
CA GLY A 67 -0.59 -6.99 -18.51
C GLY A 67 -1.09 -7.00 -17.07
N ALA A 68 -1.91 -6.02 -16.73
CA ALA A 68 -2.62 -5.96 -15.46
C ALA A 68 -4.10 -5.64 -15.70
N ILE A 69 -4.97 -6.28 -14.94
CA ILE A 69 -6.40 -5.93 -14.89
C ILE A 69 -6.56 -4.95 -13.73
N GLN A 70 -6.69 -3.66 -14.05
CA GLN A 70 -6.91 -2.64 -13.05
C GLN A 70 -8.34 -2.72 -12.50
N LEU A 71 -8.47 -2.91 -11.19
CA LEU A 71 -9.76 -2.93 -10.51
C LEU A 71 -10.22 -1.53 -10.13
N MET A 72 -9.28 -0.68 -9.70
CA MET A 72 -9.55 0.72 -9.36
C MET A 72 -8.24 1.49 -9.11
N LYS A 73 -8.33 2.82 -9.22
CA LYS A 73 -7.28 3.75 -8.78
C LYS A 73 -7.87 4.96 -8.06
N ARG A 74 -7.42 5.26 -6.85
CA ARG A 74 -7.91 6.39 -6.03
C ARG A 74 -6.78 7.19 -5.42
N TRP A 75 -7.06 8.47 -5.17
CA TRP A 75 -6.13 9.42 -4.57
C TRP A 75 -6.80 10.14 -3.40
N TRP A 76 -6.03 10.40 -2.34
CA TRP A 76 -6.44 11.14 -1.16
C TRP A 76 -5.39 12.20 -0.83
N ASP A 77 -5.80 13.45 -0.71
CA ASP A 77 -4.93 14.53 -0.31
C ASP A 77 -4.92 14.72 1.21
N PHE A 78 -3.76 15.02 1.75
CA PHE A 78 -3.56 15.44 3.13
C PHE A 78 -3.39 16.96 3.15
N TYR A 79 -4.15 17.64 4.01
CA TYR A 79 -4.16 19.09 4.08
C TYR A 79 -3.59 19.59 5.41
N ASN A 80 -2.82 20.67 5.35
CA ASN A 80 -2.51 21.49 6.52
C ASN A 80 -3.49 22.67 6.60
N GLY A 81 -4.60 22.48 7.33
CA GLY A 81 -5.68 23.45 7.42
C GLY A 81 -6.94 23.01 6.66
N LYS A 82 -7.69 23.97 6.12
CA LYS A 82 -8.93 23.67 5.38
C LYS A 82 -8.62 22.94 4.05
N PRO A 83 -9.45 21.97 3.62
CA PRO A 83 -9.30 21.31 2.32
C PRO A 83 -9.26 22.33 1.18
N HIS A 84 -8.10 22.44 0.52
CA HIS A 84 -7.83 23.32 -0.61
C HIS A 84 -6.50 22.90 -1.24
N PRO A 85 -6.35 22.88 -2.58
CA PRO A 85 -5.11 22.44 -3.24
C PRO A 85 -3.82 23.12 -2.74
N ARG A 86 -3.89 24.42 -2.45
CA ARG A 86 -2.77 25.20 -1.85
C ARG A 86 -2.35 24.75 -0.44
N ASN A 87 -3.21 24.02 0.25
CA ASN A 87 -2.94 23.48 1.59
C ASN A 87 -2.56 21.99 1.54
N THR A 88 -2.52 21.37 0.35
CA THR A 88 -2.12 19.98 0.18
C THR A 88 -0.64 19.84 0.54
N VAL A 89 -0.36 19.00 1.52
CA VAL A 89 1.00 18.72 2.01
C VAL A 89 1.51 17.35 1.58
N GLY A 90 0.62 16.48 1.14
CA GLY A 90 0.93 15.23 0.47
C GLY A 90 -0.31 14.54 -0.06
N THR A 91 -0.11 13.47 -0.79
CA THR A 91 -1.16 12.69 -1.43
C THR A 91 -0.82 11.21 -1.28
N LEU A 92 -1.83 10.37 -1.07
CA LEU A 92 -1.75 8.91 -1.12
C LEU A 92 -2.59 8.41 -2.29
N MET A 93 -2.01 7.54 -3.10
CA MET A 93 -2.69 6.77 -4.14
C MET A 93 -2.86 5.32 -3.67
N LEU A 94 -3.98 4.70 -4.02
CA LEU A 94 -4.16 3.26 -4.08
C LEU A 94 -4.46 2.86 -5.52
N SER A 95 -3.71 1.91 -6.07
CA SER A 95 -4.13 1.10 -7.23
C SER A 95 -4.36 -0.33 -6.76
N LEU A 96 -5.48 -0.92 -7.17
CA LEU A 96 -5.74 -2.35 -7.00
C LEU A 96 -5.74 -2.98 -8.39
N ASP A 97 -4.87 -3.96 -8.59
CA ASP A 97 -4.69 -4.62 -9.88
C ASP A 97 -4.62 -6.14 -9.71
N ILE A 98 -5.03 -6.89 -10.73
CA ILE A 98 -4.82 -8.33 -10.82
C ILE A 98 -3.75 -8.61 -11.86
N LEU A 99 -2.74 -9.39 -11.48
CA LEU A 99 -1.61 -9.76 -12.35
C LEU A 99 -1.55 -11.27 -12.54
N LYS A 100 -1.02 -11.66 -13.70
CA LYS A 100 -0.83 -13.05 -14.07
C LYS A 100 0.56 -13.53 -13.67
N LYS A 101 0.65 -14.77 -13.21
CA LYS A 101 1.91 -15.49 -13.01
C LYS A 101 2.67 -15.61 -14.35
N PRO A 102 3.97 -15.29 -14.43
CA PRO A 102 4.79 -15.59 -15.60
C PRO A 102 4.77 -17.08 -15.95
N SER A 103 4.71 -17.44 -17.23
CA SER A 103 4.63 -18.83 -17.69
C SER A 103 5.87 -19.67 -17.36
N ASN A 104 7.01 -19.01 -17.17
CA ASN A 104 8.28 -19.64 -16.81
C ASN A 104 8.44 -19.89 -15.30
N ILE A 105 7.42 -19.58 -14.48
CA ILE A 105 7.41 -19.88 -13.05
C ILE A 105 6.48 -21.06 -12.78
N ASP A 106 7.08 -22.19 -12.43
CA ASP A 106 6.36 -23.41 -12.06
C ASP A 106 5.82 -23.34 -10.62
N GLY A 107 4.80 -24.15 -10.36
CA GLY A 107 4.19 -24.27 -9.03
C GLY A 107 3.07 -23.28 -8.73
N SER A 108 2.49 -23.44 -7.55
CA SER A 108 1.33 -22.68 -7.07
C SER A 108 1.72 -21.30 -6.53
N LEU A 109 0.98 -20.25 -6.88
CA LEU A 109 1.11 -18.95 -6.20
C LEU A 109 0.68 -18.98 -4.72
N PHE A 110 -0.01 -20.04 -4.27
CA PHE A 110 -0.23 -20.25 -2.85
C PHE A 110 1.05 -20.70 -2.13
N SER A 111 2.11 -21.09 -2.84
CA SER A 111 3.43 -21.36 -2.29
C SER A 111 4.32 -20.10 -2.28
N HIS A 112 5.18 -19.97 -1.27
CA HIS A 112 6.04 -18.79 -1.08
C HIS A 112 6.96 -18.54 -2.28
N GLU A 113 7.73 -19.54 -2.70
CA GLU A 113 8.76 -19.38 -3.75
C GLU A 113 8.17 -18.99 -5.12
N PRO A 114 7.14 -19.67 -5.67
CA PRO A 114 6.51 -19.20 -6.90
C PRO A 114 5.94 -17.78 -6.79
N MET A 115 5.38 -17.42 -5.63
CA MET A 115 4.83 -16.07 -5.40
C MET A 115 5.91 -15.00 -5.48
N VAL A 116 7.00 -15.10 -4.71
CA VAL A 116 8.07 -14.08 -4.69
C VAL A 116 8.83 -14.02 -6.02
N ASN A 117 9.04 -15.16 -6.69
CA ASN A 117 9.66 -15.20 -8.01
C ASN A 117 8.79 -14.51 -9.07
N SER A 118 7.46 -14.73 -9.01
CA SER A 118 6.51 -14.08 -9.92
C SER A 118 6.48 -12.57 -9.73
N ILE A 119 6.44 -12.11 -8.47
CA ILE A 119 6.46 -10.68 -8.15
C ILE A 119 7.74 -10.04 -8.68
N HIS A 120 8.90 -10.64 -8.41
CA HIS A 120 10.19 -10.10 -8.83
C HIS A 120 10.31 -9.98 -10.35
N GLN A 121 9.93 -11.02 -11.09
CA GLN A 121 9.95 -10.98 -12.56
C GLN A 121 8.97 -9.96 -13.13
N ASN A 122 7.77 -9.84 -12.57
CA ASN A 122 6.80 -8.84 -13.04
C ASN A 122 7.23 -7.41 -12.69
N THR A 123 7.89 -7.17 -11.55
CA THR A 123 8.49 -5.86 -11.23
C THR A 123 9.58 -5.50 -12.24
N LEU A 124 10.50 -6.42 -12.55
CA LEU A 124 11.53 -6.20 -13.59
C LEU A 124 10.93 -5.86 -14.96
N ARG A 125 9.92 -6.62 -15.39
CA ARG A 125 9.22 -6.41 -16.67
C ARG A 125 8.45 -5.08 -16.72
N THR A 126 7.79 -4.70 -15.63
CA THR A 126 7.04 -3.44 -15.53
C THR A 126 7.95 -2.24 -15.80
N HIS A 127 9.21 -2.32 -15.38
CA HIS A 127 10.22 -1.26 -15.56
C HIS A 127 11.12 -1.46 -16.78
N GLU A 128 10.82 -2.47 -17.60
CA GLU A 128 11.57 -2.84 -18.81
C GLU A 128 13.08 -3.00 -18.52
N VAL A 129 13.40 -3.74 -17.45
CA VAL A 129 14.77 -4.06 -17.03
C VAL A 129 14.93 -5.55 -16.78
N SER A 130 16.16 -6.03 -16.79
CA SER A 130 16.51 -7.42 -16.49
C SER A 130 17.10 -7.59 -15.09
N THR A 131 17.60 -6.51 -14.48
CA THR A 131 18.23 -6.53 -13.15
C THR A 131 17.89 -5.30 -12.31
N ALA A 132 18.06 -5.40 -10.99
CA ALA A 132 17.92 -4.27 -10.07
C ALA A 132 18.96 -3.16 -10.32
N GLU A 133 20.15 -3.51 -10.80
CA GLU A 133 21.18 -2.53 -11.17
C GLU A 133 20.76 -1.70 -12.39
N GLU A 134 20.18 -2.33 -13.42
CA GLU A 134 19.58 -1.60 -14.55
C GLU A 134 18.42 -0.69 -14.11
N ALA A 135 17.57 -1.15 -13.18
CA ALA A 135 16.53 -0.29 -12.59
C ALA A 135 17.14 0.93 -11.89
N ARG A 136 18.20 0.74 -11.11
CA ARG A 136 18.90 1.81 -10.39
C ARG A 136 19.49 2.84 -11.35
N GLN A 137 20.02 2.42 -12.49
CA GLN A 137 20.48 3.31 -13.55
C GLN A 137 19.35 4.13 -14.18
N LYS A 138 18.11 3.59 -14.20
CA LYS A 138 16.89 4.33 -14.55
C LYS A 138 16.32 5.17 -13.39
N GLY A 139 16.98 5.21 -12.24
CA GLY A 139 16.54 5.94 -11.05
C GLY A 139 15.44 5.23 -10.25
N ILE A 140 15.28 3.93 -10.42
CA ILE A 140 14.25 3.11 -9.79
C ILE A 140 14.92 2.14 -8.81
N GLU A 141 14.43 2.07 -7.58
CA GLU A 141 14.88 1.09 -6.59
C GLU A 141 13.87 -0.06 -6.54
N ILE A 142 14.34 -1.28 -6.75
CA ILE A 142 13.55 -2.52 -6.66
C ILE A 142 14.37 -3.56 -5.88
N PRO A 143 13.75 -4.64 -5.38
CA PRO A 143 14.47 -5.65 -4.61
C PRO A 143 15.58 -6.30 -5.44
N GLU A 144 16.77 -6.46 -4.87
CA GLU A 144 17.92 -7.07 -5.57
C GLU A 144 17.73 -8.58 -5.77
N SER A 145 16.94 -9.21 -4.90
CA SER A 145 16.58 -10.62 -4.97
C SER A 145 15.23 -10.88 -4.32
N THR A 146 14.68 -12.07 -4.56
CA THR A 146 13.45 -12.52 -3.90
C THR A 146 13.57 -12.66 -2.38
N SER A 147 14.79 -12.84 -1.86
CA SER A 147 15.05 -12.96 -0.42
C SER A 147 14.80 -11.66 0.36
N GLU A 148 14.76 -10.51 -0.32
CA GLU A 148 14.44 -9.21 0.29
C GLU A 148 12.94 -8.98 0.45
N MET A 149 12.12 -9.75 -0.26
CA MET A 149 10.66 -9.68 -0.15
C MET A 149 10.22 -10.31 1.16
N ARG A 150 9.28 -9.65 1.83
CA ARG A 150 8.79 -10.08 3.14
C ARG A 150 7.39 -10.62 3.03
N GLU A 151 7.15 -11.72 3.71
CA GLU A 151 5.83 -12.27 3.84
C GLU A 151 5.28 -12.08 5.25
N PHE A 152 4.00 -11.79 5.34
CA PHE A 152 3.30 -11.65 6.61
C PHE A 152 1.87 -12.16 6.49
N LYS A 153 1.30 -12.64 7.60
CA LYS A 153 -0.09 -13.08 7.66
C LYS A 153 -0.99 -11.93 8.12
N ARG A 154 -2.07 -11.67 7.39
CA ARG A 154 -3.07 -10.65 7.74
C ARG A 154 -4.45 -11.11 7.28
N ASN A 155 -5.43 -11.03 8.20
CA ASN A 155 -6.81 -11.47 7.97
C ASN A 155 -6.93 -12.89 7.42
N GLY A 156 -6.03 -13.79 7.85
CA GLY A 156 -6.03 -15.20 7.42
C GLY A 156 -5.18 -15.50 6.17
N PHE A 157 -4.67 -14.48 5.48
CA PHE A 157 -3.95 -14.66 4.20
C PHE A 157 -2.49 -14.22 4.29
N ASN A 158 -1.64 -14.86 3.48
CA ASN A 158 -0.24 -14.49 3.34
C ASN A 158 -0.11 -13.38 2.30
N TRP A 159 0.45 -12.26 2.73
CA TRP A 159 0.77 -11.11 1.91
C TRP A 159 2.27 -11.01 1.74
N VAL A 160 2.70 -10.79 0.51
CA VAL A 160 4.09 -10.44 0.19
C VAL A 160 4.20 -8.94 0.03
N ASN A 161 5.18 -8.32 0.66
CA ASN A 161 5.53 -6.92 0.47
C ASN A 161 6.67 -6.82 -0.55
N GLY A 162 6.38 -6.22 -1.70
CA GLY A 162 7.38 -5.71 -2.62
C GLY A 162 7.56 -4.21 -2.39
N PHE A 163 8.80 -3.79 -2.23
CA PHE A 163 9.13 -2.37 -2.19
C PHE A 163 9.54 -1.91 -3.58
N GLU A 164 9.05 -0.74 -3.98
CA GLU A 164 9.60 0.01 -5.11
C GLU A 164 9.91 1.44 -4.62
N GLY A 165 10.99 2.03 -5.11
CA GLY A 165 11.46 3.34 -4.70
C GLY A 165 12.03 4.12 -5.88
N TYR A 166 12.42 5.36 -5.61
CA TYR A 166 13.09 6.21 -6.59
C TYR A 166 14.38 6.73 -5.97
N VAL A 167 15.49 6.56 -6.69
CA VAL A 167 16.82 6.92 -6.20
C VAL A 167 16.86 8.41 -5.86
N GLY A 168 17.23 8.73 -4.63
CA GLY A 168 17.37 10.10 -4.16
C GLY A 168 16.07 10.87 -3.91
N ASN A 169 14.90 10.22 -4.02
CA ASN A 169 13.61 10.85 -3.75
C ASN A 169 13.00 10.33 -2.45
N SER A 170 13.35 10.95 -1.32
CA SER A 170 12.73 10.63 -0.03
C SER A 170 11.29 11.16 0.10
N MET A 171 10.86 12.05 -0.81
CA MET A 171 9.56 12.73 -0.78
C MET A 171 8.45 11.91 -1.42
N SER A 172 8.76 10.77 -2.04
CA SER A 172 7.78 9.85 -2.57
C SER A 172 8.22 8.43 -2.26
N GLY A 173 7.26 7.53 -2.09
CA GLY A 173 7.58 6.13 -1.88
C GLY A 173 6.45 5.23 -2.32
N VAL A 174 6.80 4.00 -2.67
CA VAL A 174 5.86 2.99 -3.11
C VAL A 174 5.91 1.81 -2.14
N ASN A 175 4.74 1.33 -1.73
CA ASN A 175 4.62 0.08 -0.99
C ASN A 175 3.62 -0.78 -1.74
N ILE A 176 4.02 -2.00 -2.08
CA ILE A 176 3.20 -2.88 -2.88
C ILE A 176 2.97 -4.16 -2.10
N PHE A 177 1.70 -4.51 -1.95
CA PHE A 177 1.29 -5.73 -1.27
C PHE A 177 0.65 -6.68 -2.25
N TYR A 178 1.01 -7.96 -2.16
CA TYR A 178 0.56 -8.98 -3.08
C TYR A 178 -0.03 -10.17 -2.33
N THR A 179 -1.10 -10.74 -2.84
CA THR A 179 -1.68 -11.98 -2.32
C THR A 179 -2.24 -12.82 -3.47
N PRO A 180 -2.08 -14.15 -3.47
CA PRO A 180 -2.69 -15.00 -4.49
C PRO A 180 -4.22 -14.89 -4.44
N VAL A 181 -4.86 -14.91 -5.61
CA VAL A 181 -6.31 -15.09 -5.77
C VAL A 181 -6.63 -16.41 -6.49
N SER A 182 -5.64 -17.03 -7.13
CA SER A 182 -5.69 -18.39 -7.66
C SER A 182 -4.27 -18.93 -7.83
N GLU A 183 -4.15 -20.14 -8.38
CA GLU A 183 -2.88 -20.77 -8.73
C GLU A 183 -2.00 -19.92 -9.68
N ASN A 184 -2.62 -19.09 -10.52
CA ASN A 184 -1.95 -18.37 -11.61
C ASN A 184 -2.17 -16.85 -11.60
N TRP A 185 -2.93 -16.34 -10.63
CA TRP A 185 -3.26 -14.92 -10.54
C TRP A 185 -3.09 -14.42 -9.11
N TYR A 186 -2.62 -13.19 -8.97
CA TYR A 186 -2.48 -12.52 -7.68
C TYR A 186 -3.00 -11.09 -7.73
N LEU A 187 -3.55 -10.66 -6.60
CA LEU A 187 -3.95 -9.28 -6.34
C LEU A 187 -2.72 -8.47 -5.95
N ARG A 188 -2.63 -7.25 -6.46
CA ARG A 188 -1.64 -6.23 -6.13
C ARG A 188 -2.33 -5.00 -5.58
N ALA A 189 -1.93 -4.57 -4.40
CA ALA A 189 -2.28 -3.28 -3.83
C ALA A 189 -1.06 -2.35 -3.81
N TRP A 190 -1.07 -1.39 -4.73
CA TRP A 190 0.00 -0.41 -4.90
C TRP A 190 -0.36 0.88 -4.17
N PHE A 191 0.39 1.20 -3.12
CA PHE A 191 0.31 2.47 -2.43
C PHE A 191 1.47 3.39 -2.81
N LEU A 192 1.19 4.43 -3.60
CA LEU A 192 2.16 5.48 -3.90
C LEU A 192 1.81 6.69 -3.02
N PHE A 193 2.77 7.19 -2.25
CA PHE A 193 2.60 8.48 -1.59
C PHE A 193 3.58 9.49 -2.16
N SER A 194 3.16 10.76 -2.17
CA SER A 194 3.98 11.89 -2.54
C SER A 194 3.79 13.02 -1.53
N ILE A 195 4.86 13.70 -1.17
CA ILE A 195 4.88 14.77 -0.19
C ILE A 195 5.25 16.07 -0.89
N GLY A 196 4.35 17.06 -0.83
CA GLY A 196 4.51 18.33 -1.53
C GLY A 196 5.36 19.36 -0.78
N ASP A 197 5.44 19.26 0.55
CA ASP A 197 6.16 20.22 1.40
C ASP A 197 7.09 19.51 2.40
N ARG A 198 8.41 19.78 2.28
CA ARG A 198 9.44 19.28 3.20
C ARG A 198 9.17 19.65 4.66
N LYS A 199 8.56 20.81 4.93
CA LYS A 199 8.24 21.24 6.31
C LYS A 199 7.15 20.40 6.94
N CYS A 200 6.31 19.76 6.12
CA CYS A 200 5.21 18.92 6.54
C CYS A 200 5.50 17.43 6.32
N TYR A 201 6.76 17.06 6.05
CA TYR A 201 7.16 15.69 5.71
C TYR A 201 6.65 14.65 6.69
N ASN A 202 7.01 14.79 7.98
CA ASN A 202 6.61 13.81 9.00
C ASN A 202 5.09 13.67 9.09
N PHE A 203 4.37 14.79 9.04
CA PHE A 203 2.91 14.79 9.08
C PHE A 203 2.30 14.07 7.88
N ALA A 204 2.68 14.43 6.66
CA ALA A 204 2.15 13.83 5.43
C ALA A 204 2.51 12.34 5.35
N TYR A 205 3.74 11.98 5.73
CA TYR A 205 4.21 10.60 5.79
C TYR A 205 3.39 9.78 6.80
N ASP A 206 3.17 10.29 8.02
CA ASP A 206 2.38 9.59 9.03
C ASP A 206 0.91 9.46 8.63
N CYS A 207 0.32 10.47 7.98
CA CYS A 207 -1.04 10.37 7.44
C CYS A 207 -1.13 9.28 6.36
N ALA A 208 -0.19 9.28 5.40
CA ALA A 208 -0.12 8.27 4.35
C ALA A 208 0.06 6.85 4.93
N ARG A 209 0.96 6.72 5.91
CA ARG A 209 1.22 5.45 6.60
C ARG A 209 -0.03 4.97 7.35
N LEU A 210 -0.70 5.85 8.08
CA LEU A 210 -1.91 5.52 8.84
C LEU A 210 -3.05 5.08 7.90
N GLU A 211 -3.35 5.85 6.85
CA GLU A 211 -4.43 5.50 5.92
C GLU A 211 -4.13 4.21 5.15
N ARG A 212 -2.89 4.03 4.69
CA ARG A 212 -2.45 2.77 4.08
C ARG A 212 -2.69 1.57 5.00
N LEU A 213 -2.28 1.66 6.27
CA LEU A 213 -2.44 0.55 7.22
C LEU A 213 -3.92 0.25 7.48
N ARG A 214 -4.75 1.28 7.65
CA ARG A 214 -6.20 1.13 7.85
C ARG A 214 -6.88 0.48 6.65
N ILE A 215 -6.52 0.87 5.44
CA ILE A 215 -7.02 0.26 4.20
C ILE A 215 -6.55 -1.20 4.11
N LEU A 216 -5.25 -1.46 4.29
CA LEU A 216 -4.69 -2.82 4.23
C LEU A 216 -5.27 -3.74 5.31
N ASP A 217 -5.56 -3.23 6.51
CA ASP A 217 -6.23 -3.95 7.59
C ASP A 217 -7.66 -4.37 7.24
N SER A 218 -8.29 -3.71 6.27
CA SER A 218 -9.64 -4.05 5.81
C SER A 218 -9.68 -5.11 4.71
N PHE A 219 -8.54 -5.51 4.15
CA PHE A 219 -8.49 -6.45 3.03
C PHE A 219 -8.79 -7.88 3.50
N CYS A 220 -9.76 -8.53 2.87
CA CYS A 220 -10.15 -9.91 3.13
C CYS A 220 -10.53 -10.59 1.81
N LEU A 221 -10.17 -11.87 1.66
CA LEU A 221 -10.48 -12.67 0.47
C LEU A 221 -11.33 -13.87 0.86
N ASP A 222 -12.54 -13.97 0.34
CA ASP A 222 -13.38 -15.14 0.59
C ASP A 222 -13.30 -16.07 -0.63
N PHE A 223 -12.64 -17.21 -0.44
CA PHE A 223 -12.44 -18.21 -1.47
C PHE A 223 -13.61 -19.20 -1.51
N PRO A 224 -14.11 -19.58 -2.71
CA PRO A 224 -15.12 -20.64 -2.83
C PRO A 224 -14.53 -22.05 -2.70
N PHE A 225 -13.24 -22.17 -2.39
CA PHE A 225 -12.48 -23.41 -2.23
C PHE A 225 -11.51 -23.31 -1.05
N SER A 226 -11.05 -24.44 -0.55
CA SER A 226 -10.03 -24.49 0.50
C SER A 226 -8.67 -24.04 -0.06
N ILE A 227 -8.04 -23.07 0.59
CA ILE A 227 -6.65 -22.69 0.31
C ILE A 227 -5.69 -23.57 1.14
N PRO A 228 -4.53 -23.95 0.59
CA PRO A 228 -3.50 -24.62 1.38
C PRO A 228 -3.08 -23.75 2.57
N GLU A 229 -3.13 -24.30 3.77
CA GLU A 229 -2.59 -23.62 4.95
C GLU A 229 -1.06 -23.64 4.91
N ARG A 230 -0.46 -22.48 5.14
CA ARG A 230 0.97 -22.37 5.43
C ARG A 230 1.25 -21.19 6.34
N GLU A 231 2.31 -21.32 7.11
CA GLU A 231 2.86 -20.20 7.86
C GLU A 231 3.54 -19.19 6.93
N ALA A 232 3.53 -17.93 7.34
CA ALA A 232 4.28 -16.88 6.66
C ALA A 232 5.78 -17.14 6.85
N VAL A 233 6.56 -17.01 5.77
CA VAL A 233 8.02 -17.10 5.84
C VAL A 233 8.55 -15.78 6.40
N GLU A 234 8.62 -15.69 7.73
CA GLU A 234 9.24 -14.56 8.42
C GLU A 234 10.77 -14.63 8.27
N ASN A 235 11.31 -14.09 7.19
CA ASN A 235 12.74 -13.89 7.04
C ASN A 235 13.20 -12.73 7.98
N ARG A 236 13.48 -13.06 9.26
CA ARG A 236 14.15 -12.25 10.33
C ARG A 236 13.30 -11.16 11.05
N PRO A 237 13.67 -10.77 12.29
CA PRO A 237 12.74 -10.68 13.42
C PRO A 237 11.72 -9.56 13.28
N SER A 238 10.47 -9.95 13.60
CA SER A 238 9.29 -9.15 13.92
C SER A 238 9.47 -7.63 13.74
N TYR A 239 8.97 -7.11 12.63
CA TYR A 239 8.29 -5.83 12.72
C TYR A 239 7.18 -6.05 13.74
N LEU A 240 7.33 -5.51 14.96
CA LEU A 240 6.34 -5.67 16.04
C LEU A 240 4.94 -5.42 15.44
N PRO A 241 3.95 -6.29 15.70
CA PRO A 241 2.64 -6.20 15.09
C PRO A 241 2.01 -4.83 15.39
N PRO A 242 1.08 -4.34 14.54
CA PRO A 242 0.45 -3.04 14.68
C PRO A 242 -0.09 -2.77 16.08
N LYS A 243 -0.59 -3.76 16.82
CA LYS A 243 -1.06 -3.55 18.21
C LYS A 243 0.04 -3.05 19.13
N GLU A 244 1.23 -3.63 19.11
CA GLU A 244 2.32 -3.20 19.98
C GLU A 244 2.92 -1.86 19.53
N GLN A 245 2.91 -1.55 18.23
CA GLN A 245 3.32 -0.24 17.73
C GLN A 245 2.27 0.84 17.95
N ILE A 246 0.98 0.51 17.83
CA ILE A 246 -0.16 1.38 18.16
C ILE A 246 -0.16 1.61 19.66
N GLU A 247 -0.07 0.58 20.50
CA GLU A 247 0.05 0.71 21.96
C GLU A 247 1.30 1.48 22.38
N LYS A 248 2.44 1.27 21.70
CA LYS A 248 3.66 2.05 21.97
C LYS A 248 3.49 3.51 21.55
N THR A 249 2.81 3.76 20.43
CA THR A 249 2.49 5.11 19.96
C THR A 249 1.47 5.78 20.89
N GLU A 250 0.44 5.07 21.34
CA GLU A 250 -0.56 5.51 22.31
C GLU A 250 0.07 5.78 23.68
N LYS A 251 0.98 4.91 24.16
CA LYS A 251 1.76 5.14 25.39
C LYS A 251 2.68 6.37 25.28
N ILE A 252 3.32 6.58 24.14
CA ILE A 252 4.11 7.79 23.88
C ILE A 252 3.20 9.03 23.92
N LEU A 253 2.05 8.97 23.25
CA LEU A 253 1.06 10.05 23.24
C LEU A 253 0.49 10.33 24.65
N GLU A 254 0.23 9.33 25.47
CA GLU A 254 -0.22 9.47 26.86
C GLU A 254 0.86 10.09 27.75
N SER A 255 2.11 9.64 27.65
CA SER A 255 3.24 10.22 28.38
C SER A 255 3.47 11.70 28.02
N MET A 256 3.30 12.05 26.74
CA MET A 256 3.38 13.45 26.31
C MET A 256 2.20 14.30 26.80
N ARG A 257 1.01 13.71 26.99
CA ARG A 257 -0.16 14.40 27.57
C ARG A 257 0.00 14.65 29.07
N SER A 258 0.61 13.73 29.82
CA SER A 258 0.84 13.91 31.27
C SER A 258 1.88 14.99 31.56
N LEU A 259 2.95 15.07 30.77
CA LEU A 259 3.97 16.13 30.88
C LEU A 259 3.41 17.54 30.64
N ARG A 260 2.32 17.68 29.88
CA ARG A 260 1.65 18.97 29.65
C ARG A 260 0.69 19.39 30.76
N LYS A 261 0.31 18.49 31.66
CA LYS A 261 -0.55 18.82 32.81
C LYS A 261 0.22 19.34 34.03
N ASN A 262 1.55 19.16 34.02
CA ASN A 262 2.43 19.49 35.13
C ASN A 262 3.28 20.76 34.89
N ASN A 263 3.03 21.48 33.78
CA ASN A 263 3.58 22.80 33.46
C ASN A 263 2.43 23.77 33.21
#